data_AF-A0A0F3GHG1-F1
#
_entry.id   AF-A0A0F3GHG1-F1
#
_cell.length_a   1.000
_cell.length_b   1.000
_cell.length_c   1.000
_cell.angle_alpha   90.00
_cell.angle_beta   90.00
_cell.angle_gamma   90.00
#
_symmetry.space_group_name_H-M   'P 1'
#
loop_
_entity.id
_entity.type
_entity.pdbx_description
1 polymer ?
#
loop_
_entity_poly.entity_id
_entity_poly.type
_entity_poly.pdbx_seq_one_letter_code
_entity_poly.pdbx_strand_id
1 'polypeptide(L)'
;MLVARFFFDIVRILEAKRPKGFILENVKRIVRHKNGYTFNRILETLKELGYFVDYKVLNALDYGLPQKRERVFLVGFYKAMFFSWPQKFEKLTPLSDILETNVDEKFFASPYIQAKL
;
A
#
# COMPACT_ATOMS: atom_id res chain seq x y z
N MET A 1 6.33 1.64 -19.16
CA MET A 1 6.24 1.70 -17.67
C MET A 1 4.77 1.56 -17.27
N LEU A 2 4.34 0.36 -16.89
CA LEU A 2 2.92 -0.04 -16.74
C LEU A 2 2.14 0.77 -15.68
N VAL A 3 2.83 1.33 -14.69
CA VAL A 3 2.22 2.05 -13.55
C VAL A 3 1.57 3.37 -13.96
N ALA A 4 2.04 4.02 -15.04
CA ALA A 4 1.53 5.31 -15.46
C ALA A 4 0.10 5.23 -16.03
N ARG A 5 -0.24 4.17 -16.79
CA ARG A 5 -1.55 4.07 -17.47
C ARG A 5 -2.71 4.01 -16.47
N PHE A 6 -2.62 3.15 -15.46
CA PHE A 6 -3.67 2.99 -14.46
C PHE A 6 -3.85 4.23 -13.57
N PHE A 7 -2.78 4.99 -13.32
CA PHE A 7 -2.91 6.23 -12.54
C PHE A 7 -3.79 7.27 -13.26
N PHE A 8 -3.64 7.44 -14.58
CA PHE A 8 -4.47 8.38 -15.32
C PHE A 8 -5.95 7.97 -15.38
N ASP A 9 -6.24 6.66 -15.37
CA ASP A 9 -7.63 6.19 -15.23
C ASP A 9 -8.22 6.55 -13.86
N ILE A 10 -7.43 6.43 -12.79
CA ILE A 10 -7.84 6.86 -11.45
C ILE A 10 -8.11 8.38 -11.44
N VAL A 11 -7.20 9.18 -12.01
CA VAL A 11 -7.36 10.64 -12.12
C VAL A 11 -8.66 10.99 -12.84
N ARG A 12 -8.95 10.34 -13.98
CA ARG A 12 -10.19 10.53 -14.73
C ARG A 12 -11.44 10.20 -13.89
N ILE A 13 -11.40 9.13 -13.10
CA ILE A 13 -12.50 8.76 -12.20
C ILE A 13 -12.66 9.80 -11.08
N LEU A 14 -11.56 10.24 -10.46
CA LEU A 14 -11.57 11.23 -9.39
C LEU A 14 -12.10 12.59 -9.87
N GLU A 15 -11.74 13.00 -11.08
CA GLU A 15 -12.23 14.22 -11.72
C GLU A 15 -13.74 14.14 -12.02
N ALA A 16 -14.19 13.02 -12.58
CA ALA A 16 -15.58 12.83 -12.97
C ALA A 16 -16.53 12.62 -11.77
N LYS A 17 -16.07 11.94 -10.72
CA LYS A 17 -16.91 11.56 -9.57
C LYS A 17 -16.75 12.47 -8.36
N ARG A 18 -15.63 13.19 -8.24
CA ARG A 18 -15.31 14.07 -7.12
C ARG A 18 -15.70 13.50 -5.74
N PRO A 19 -15.29 12.26 -5.38
CA PRO A 19 -15.61 11.70 -4.07
C PRO A 19 -15.10 12.58 -2.94
N LYS A 20 -15.74 12.50 -1.77
CA LYS A 20 -15.32 13.28 -0.59
C LYS A 20 -13.89 12.94 -0.14
N GLY A 21 -13.46 11.70 -0.35
CA GLY A 21 -12.08 11.29 -0.17
C GLY A 21 -11.78 9.95 -0.84
N PHE A 22 -10.50 9.60 -0.87
CA PHE A 22 -9.99 8.36 -1.46
C PHE A 22 -8.77 7.85 -0.68
N ILE A 23 -8.46 6.56 -0.89
CA ILE A 23 -7.20 5.94 -0.47
C ILE A 23 -6.60 5.24 -1.69
N LEU A 24 -5.32 5.50 -1.97
CA LEU A 24 -4.54 4.79 -2.98
C LEU A 24 -3.39 4.06 -2.30
N GLU A 25 -3.09 2.84 -2.74
CA GLU A 25 -2.01 2.00 -2.21
C GLU A 25 -1.02 1.63 -3.32
N ASN A 26 0.27 1.61 -3.00
CA ASN A 26 1.29 1.11 -3.91
C ASN A 26 2.54 0.58 -3.18
N VAL A 27 3.41 -0.12 -3.89
CA VAL A 27 4.69 -0.60 -3.36
C VAL A 27 5.59 0.55 -2.93
N LYS A 28 6.31 0.40 -1.81
CA LYS A 28 7.19 1.46 -1.25
C LYS A 28 8.18 2.06 -2.25
N ARG A 29 8.59 1.25 -3.25
CA ARG A 29 9.60 1.64 -4.24
C ARG A 29 9.16 2.83 -5.09
N ILE A 30 7.85 3.06 -5.26
CA ILE A 30 7.36 4.18 -6.07
C ILE A 30 7.81 5.53 -5.53
N VAL A 31 7.95 5.67 -4.20
CA VAL A 31 8.37 6.91 -3.54
C VAL A 31 9.80 7.31 -3.93
N ARG A 32 10.68 6.33 -4.17
CA ARG A 32 12.09 6.56 -4.56
C ARG A 32 12.33 6.40 -6.06
N HIS A 33 11.32 6.00 -6.82
CA HIS A 33 11.46 5.73 -8.24
C HIS A 33 11.80 7.02 -9.00
N LYS A 34 12.86 6.98 -9.84
CA LYS A 34 13.38 8.15 -10.57
C LYS A 34 13.61 9.36 -9.66
N ASN A 35 14.28 9.15 -8.52
CA ASN A 35 14.55 10.19 -7.52
C ASN A 35 13.27 10.90 -7.02
N GLY A 36 12.14 10.20 -6.98
CA GLY A 36 10.86 10.73 -6.52
C GLY A 36 10.04 11.46 -7.58
N TYR A 37 10.55 11.63 -8.81
CA TYR A 37 9.86 12.37 -9.87
C TYR A 37 8.45 11.85 -10.14
N THR A 38 8.30 10.53 -10.32
CA THR A 38 7.00 9.92 -10.61
C THR A 38 6.00 10.13 -9.47
N PHE A 39 6.47 10.02 -8.23
CA PHE A 39 5.63 10.16 -7.05
C PHE A 39 5.21 11.61 -6.82
N ASN A 40 6.12 12.56 -7.02
CA ASN A 40 5.81 13.99 -6.94
C ASN A 40 4.77 14.40 -8.00
N ARG A 41 4.90 13.91 -9.24
CA ARG A 41 3.89 14.14 -10.28
C ARG A 41 2.50 13.58 -9.90
N ILE A 42 2.44 12.44 -9.23
CA ILE A 42 1.18 11.89 -8.70
C ILE A 42 0.57 12.84 -7.67
N LEU A 43 1.36 13.30 -6.70
CA LEU A 43 0.89 14.23 -5.66
C LEU A 43 0.43 15.56 -6.25
N GLU A 44 1.18 16.12 -7.20
CA GLU A 44 0.81 17.35 -7.92
C GLU A 44 -0.51 17.18 -8.66
N THR A 45 -0.66 16.11 -9.45
CA THR A 45 -1.90 15.85 -10.21
C THR A 45 -3.12 15.75 -9.29
N LEU A 46 -3.00 15.08 -8.15
CA LEU A 46 -4.10 14.95 -7.19
C LEU A 46 -4.44 16.29 -6.51
N LYS A 47 -3.43 17.14 -6.24
CA LYS A 47 -3.63 18.51 -5.74
C LYS A 47 -4.29 19.42 -6.78
N GLU A 48 -3.90 19.30 -8.05
CA GLU A 48 -4.51 20.03 -9.17
C GLU A 48 -5.99 19.68 -9.34
N LEU A 49 -6.40 18.45 -9.03
CA LEU A 49 -7.81 18.05 -8.96
C LEU A 49 -8.59 18.63 -7.75
N GLY A 50 -7.92 19.38 -6.88
CA GLY A 50 -8.52 20.03 -5.70
C GLY A 50 -8.52 19.18 -4.43
N TYR A 51 -7.76 18.07 -4.39
CA TYR A 51 -7.67 17.24 -3.18
C TYR A 51 -6.52 17.68 -2.27
N PHE A 52 -6.80 17.71 -0.97
CA PHE A 52 -5.80 17.72 0.09
C PHE A 52 -5.29 16.29 0.25
N VAL A 53 -4.01 16.06 -0.06
CA VAL A 53 -3.41 14.71 -0.05
C VAL A 53 -2.26 14.64 0.94
N ASP A 54 -2.29 13.62 1.77
CA ASP A 54 -1.18 13.20 2.61
C ASP A 54 -0.79 11.75 2.29
N TYR A 55 0.45 11.37 2.60
CA TYR A 55 0.93 10.00 2.35
C TYR A 55 1.86 9.51 3.46
N LYS A 56 1.86 8.19 3.66
CA LYS A 56 2.77 7.53 4.60
C LYS A 56 3.17 6.16 4.10
N VAL A 57 4.42 5.78 4.36
CA VAL A 57 4.86 4.38 4.21
C VAL A 57 4.57 3.65 5.50
N LEU A 58 3.72 2.63 5.43
CA LEU A 58 3.32 1.80 6.55
C LEU A 58 3.89 0.39 6.38
N ASN A 59 4.36 -0.21 7.47
CA ASN A 59 4.82 -1.59 7.51
C ASN A 59 3.80 -2.45 8.26
N ALA A 60 3.33 -3.54 7.66
CA ALA A 60 2.34 -4.42 8.29
C ALA A 60 2.80 -4.97 9.65
N LEU A 61 4.12 -5.11 9.87
CA LEU A 61 4.69 -5.42 11.20
C LEU A 61 4.25 -4.43 12.27
N ASP A 62 4.18 -3.13 11.97
CA ASP A 62 3.79 -2.11 12.93
C ASP A 62 2.30 -2.21 13.34
N TYR A 63 1.52 -3.06 12.68
CA TYR A 63 0.08 -3.22 12.84
C TYR A 63 -0.32 -4.68 13.15
N GLY A 64 0.58 -5.43 13.79
CA GLY A 64 0.28 -6.73 14.39
C GLY A 64 0.37 -7.94 13.46
N LEU A 65 0.68 -7.75 12.17
CA LEU A 65 0.89 -8.86 11.23
C LEU A 65 2.39 -9.24 11.18
N PRO A 66 2.79 -10.52 11.40
CA PRO A 66 4.18 -10.96 11.33
C PRO A 66 4.73 -11.05 9.89
N GLN A 67 4.61 -9.95 9.14
CA GLN A 67 5.05 -9.87 7.75
C GLN A 67 5.69 -8.51 7.49
N LYS A 68 6.97 -8.53 7.07
CA LYS A 68 7.66 -7.32 6.59
C LYS A 68 7.11 -6.89 5.23
N ARG A 69 6.02 -6.13 5.26
CA ARG A 69 5.31 -5.63 4.07
C ARG A 69 5.10 -4.13 4.19
N GLU A 70 6.02 -3.40 3.57
CA GLU A 70 5.96 -1.95 3.47
C GLU A 70 5.20 -1.52 2.22
N ARG A 71 4.20 -0.65 2.39
CA ARG A 71 3.42 -0.03 1.32
C ARG A 71 3.27 1.47 1.55
N VAL A 72 3.23 2.23 0.47
CA VAL A 72 2.85 3.64 0.54
C VAL A 72 1.33 3.74 0.40
N PHE A 73 0.73 4.51 1.29
CA PHE A 73 -0.68 4.85 1.25
C PHE A 73 -0.78 6.35 1.01
N LEU A 74 -1.65 6.75 0.09
CA LEU A 74 -2.03 8.14 -0.14
C LEU A 74 -3.49 8.28 0.28
N VAL A 75 -3.78 9.26 1.11
CA VAL A 75 -5.15 9.60 1.53
C VAL A 75 -5.44 10.99 1.02
N GLY A 76 -6.53 11.14 0.27
CA GLY A 76 -6.93 12.42 -0.32
C GLY A 76 -8.35 12.81 0.06
N PHE A 77 -8.57 14.10 0.31
CA PHE A 77 -9.88 14.66 0.66
C PHE A 77 -10.19 15.89 -0.17
N TYR A 78 -11.41 15.96 -0.73
CA TYR A 78 -11.81 17.09 -1.59
C TYR A 78 -12.03 18.39 -0.80
N LYS A 79 -12.33 18.27 0.49
CA LYS A 79 -12.34 19.38 1.45
C LYS A 79 -11.31 19.11 2.52
N ALA A 80 -10.68 20.17 3.03
CA ALA A 80 -9.79 20.07 4.18
C ALA A 80 -10.51 19.36 5.33
N MET A 81 -9.87 18.35 5.90
CA MET A 81 -10.37 17.63 7.05
C MET A 81 -9.23 17.22 7.97
N PHE A 82 -9.54 17.06 9.25
CA PHE A 82 -8.61 16.51 10.21
C PHE A 82 -8.52 15.01 10.02
N PHE A 83 -7.33 14.54 9.66
CA PHE A 83 -7.00 13.13 9.51
C PHE A 83 -5.71 12.84 10.29
N SER A 84 -5.68 11.71 10.99
CA SER A 84 -4.48 11.19 11.64
C SER A 84 -4.21 9.77 11.16
N TRP A 85 -2.94 9.49 10.88
CA TRP A 85 -2.52 8.14 10.55
C TRP A 85 -2.69 7.21 11.75
N PRO A 86 -3.01 5.92 11.53
CA PRO A 86 -3.17 4.97 12.60
C PRO A 86 -1.86 4.81 13.37
N GLN A 87 -1.98 4.77 14.70
CA GLN A 87 -0.86 4.48 15.58
C GLN A 87 -0.46 3.01 15.47
N LYS A 88 0.81 2.74 15.76
CA LYS A 88 1.34 1.38 15.75
C LYS A 88 0.73 0.57 16.89
N PHE A 89 0.64 -0.74 16.72
CA PHE A 89 0.21 -1.63 17.78
C PHE A 89 1.38 -1.87 18.75
N GLU A 90 1.08 -1.96 20.04
CA GLU A 90 2.09 -2.20 21.07
C GLU A 90 2.60 -3.65 21.05
N LYS A 91 1.70 -4.60 20.78
CA LYS A 91 2.00 -6.03 20.77
C LYS A 91 2.05 -6.57 19.34
N LEU A 92 3.13 -7.27 19.02
CA LEU A 92 3.29 -8.00 17.77
C LEU A 92 2.78 -9.44 17.95
N THR A 93 2.11 -9.96 16.92
CA THR A 93 1.73 -11.37 16.85
C THR A 93 2.89 -12.16 16.25
N PRO A 94 3.47 -13.16 16.94
CA PRO A 94 4.44 -14.09 16.37
C PRO A 94 3.88 -14.83 15.15
N LEU A 95 4.73 -15.24 14.21
CA LEU A 95 4.30 -16.06 13.08
C LEU A 95 3.68 -17.38 13.55
N SER A 96 4.23 -18.00 14.59
CA SER A 96 3.73 -19.24 15.19
C SER A 96 2.25 -19.19 15.57
N ASP A 97 1.77 -18.03 15.99
CA ASP A 97 0.41 -17.85 16.50
C ASP A 97 -0.63 -17.82 15.38
N ILE A 98 -0.19 -17.68 14.11
CA ILE A 98 -1.07 -17.65 12.93
C ILE A 98 -0.85 -18.84 11.98
N LEU A 99 0.06 -19.76 12.31
CA LEU A 99 0.27 -20.96 11.51
C LEU A 99 -0.84 -21.99 11.78
N GLU A 100 -1.30 -22.63 10.71
CA GLU A 100 -2.19 -23.79 10.82
C GLU A 100 -1.39 -24.99 11.40
N THR A 101 -1.97 -25.68 12.38
CA THR A 101 -1.34 -26.84 13.02
C THR A 101 -1.56 -28.14 12.25
N ASN A 102 -2.64 -28.23 11.48
CA ASN A 102 -2.98 -29.39 10.67
C ASN A 102 -3.01 -28.98 9.19
N VAL A 103 -1.91 -29.22 8.49
CA VAL A 103 -1.70 -28.81 7.09
C VAL A 103 -1.69 -30.04 6.19
N ASP A 104 -2.51 -30.00 5.14
CA ASP A 104 -2.56 -31.05 4.11
C ASP A 104 -1.21 -31.18 3.39
N GLU A 105 -0.73 -32.41 3.21
CA GLU A 105 0.55 -32.73 2.56
C GLU A 105 0.69 -32.13 1.15
N LYS A 106 -0.41 -31.82 0.46
CA LYS A 106 -0.38 -31.16 -0.85
C LYS A 106 0.28 -29.77 -0.81
N PHE A 107 0.35 -29.14 0.36
CA PHE A 107 1.02 -27.84 0.55
C PHE A 107 2.51 -27.99 0.90
N PHE A 108 3.00 -29.21 1.13
CA PHE A 108 4.41 -29.44 1.42
C PHE A 108 5.25 -29.28 0.15
N ALA A 109 6.52 -28.93 0.33
CA ALA A 109 7.44 -28.86 -0.79
C ALA A 109 7.51 -30.22 -1.48
N SER A 110 7.25 -30.26 -2.79
CA SER A 110 7.32 -31.52 -3.55
C SER A 110 8.74 -32.10 -3.53
N PRO A 111 8.92 -33.41 -3.75
CA PRO A 111 10.26 -34.01 -3.83
C PRO A 111 11.17 -33.31 -4.84
N TYR A 112 10.59 -32.80 -5.94
CA TYR A 112 11.31 -32.00 -6.94
C TYR A 112 11.85 -30.67 -6.39
N ILE A 113 11.05 -29.96 -5.60
CA ILE A 113 11.47 -28.69 -4.97
C ILE A 113 12.53 -28.98 -3.91
N GLN A 114 12.35 -30.02 -3.11
CA GLN A 114 13.31 -30.40 -2.06
C GLN A 114 14.68 -30.77 -2.63
N ALA A 115 14.75 -31.44 -3.79
CA ALA A 115 16.01 -31.79 -4.45
C ALA A 115 16.77 -30.59 -5.04
N LYS A 116 16.14 -29.41 -5.09
CA LYS A 116 16.73 -28.17 -5.62
C LYS A 116 17.08 -27.14 -4.55
N LEU A 117 16.72 -27.40 -3.29
CA LEU A 117 17.14 -26.63 -2.11
C LEU A 117 18.54 -27.07 -1.68
#